data_AF-A0A7W0J4V2-F1
#
_entry.id   AF-A0A7W0J4V2-F1
#
_cell.length_a   1.000
_cell.length_b   1.000
_cell.length_c   1.000
_cell.angle_alpha   90.00
_cell.angle_beta   90.00
_cell.angle_gamma   90.00
#
_symmetry.space_group_name_H-M   'P 1'
#
loop_
_entity.id
_entity.type
_entity.pdbx_description
1 polymer ?
#
loop_
_entity_poly.entity_id
_entity_poly.type
_entity_poly.pdbx_seq_one_letter_code
_entity_poly.pdbx_strand_id
1 'polypeptide(L)'
;MKIVLAYSGGLDTSVAIKWLKETYDAEVIAFCADLGQGEDLNAVRKKALRTGASKAYVEDLKEEFVRDYVFPMLRANAVYEGAYLLGTSIARPLIAKKQIEIAKKEKADAVSHGATGKGNDQVRFELTYYALKPDIKVIAPWREWPFNSRQSLIKYASKQNIPVPVTKAKPYSTDRNLFHISYEGGILEDPWAEPPKDMFTMIVPPEKAPNKV
;
A
#
# COMPACT_ATOMS: atom_id res chain seq x y z
N MET A 1 3.92 18.40 15.20
CA MET A 1 2.89 17.35 14.95
C MET A 1 3.58 16.01 14.72
N LYS A 2 3.00 14.88 15.09
CA LYS A 2 3.55 13.53 14.82
C LYS A 2 2.57 12.69 14.00
N ILE A 3 3.04 12.12 12.90
CA ILE A 3 2.22 11.42 11.91
C ILE A 3 2.76 10.01 11.67
N VAL A 4 1.90 8.99 11.74
CA VAL A 4 2.24 7.63 11.29
C VAL A 4 1.76 7.43 9.85
N LEU A 5 2.68 7.23 8.91
CA LEU A 5 2.42 7.00 7.49
C LEU A 5 2.47 5.51 7.16
N ALA A 6 1.40 4.96 6.58
CA ALA A 6 1.43 3.67 5.91
C ALA A 6 2.33 3.78 4.65
N TYR A 7 3.45 3.07 4.68
CA TYR A 7 4.56 3.23 3.75
C TYR A 7 4.88 1.91 3.04
N SER A 8 4.68 1.90 1.73
CA SER A 8 4.92 0.74 0.86
C SER A 8 6.29 0.76 0.16
N GLY A 9 7.12 1.77 0.40
CA GLY A 9 8.40 1.91 -0.32
C GLY A 9 8.30 2.49 -1.73
N GLY A 10 7.09 2.69 -2.26
CA GLY A 10 6.84 3.28 -3.57
C GLY A 10 7.26 4.75 -3.68
N LEU A 11 7.19 5.30 -4.91
CA LEU A 11 7.44 6.72 -5.18
C LEU A 11 6.53 7.60 -4.33
N ASP A 12 5.23 7.31 -4.35
CA ASP A 12 4.18 8.16 -3.80
C ASP A 12 4.32 8.30 -2.27
N THR A 13 4.48 7.18 -1.56
CA THR A 13 4.70 7.20 -0.11
C THR A 13 6.07 7.77 0.28
N SER A 14 7.08 7.69 -0.61
CA SER A 14 8.37 8.36 -0.38
C SER A 14 8.24 9.88 -0.48
N VAL A 15 7.51 10.37 -1.49
CA VAL A 15 7.18 11.79 -1.64
C VAL A 15 6.34 12.27 -0.46
N ALA A 16 5.37 11.47 -0.01
CA ALA A 16 4.54 11.79 1.14
C ALA A 16 5.35 12.05 2.41
N ILE A 17 6.43 11.30 2.68
CA ILE A 17 7.30 11.57 3.84
C ILE A 17 7.80 13.01 3.81
N LYS A 18 8.37 13.47 2.70
CA LYS A 18 8.89 14.85 2.59
C LYS A 18 7.78 15.89 2.64
N TRP A 19 6.71 15.66 1.89
CA TRP A 19 5.60 16.59 1.80
C TRP A 19 4.91 16.80 3.16
N LEU A 20 4.68 15.73 3.94
CA LEU A 20 4.10 15.82 5.28
C LEU A 20 4.98 16.63 6.24
N LYS A 21 6.30 16.48 6.15
CA LYS A 21 7.25 17.26 6.94
C LYS A 21 7.19 18.75 6.59
N GLU A 22 7.26 19.07 5.30
CA GLU A 22 7.25 20.46 4.83
C GLU A 22 5.92 21.16 5.10
N THR A 23 4.80 20.46 4.92
CA THR A 23 3.46 21.05 4.98
C THR A 23 2.95 21.21 6.41
N TYR A 24 3.27 20.27 7.31
CA TYR A 24 2.74 20.27 8.68
C TYR A 24 3.80 20.43 9.77
N ASP A 25 5.05 20.71 9.39
CA ASP A 25 6.20 20.70 10.31
C ASP A 25 6.18 19.45 11.23
N ALA A 26 5.98 18.30 10.59
CA ALA A 26 5.65 17.06 11.27
C ALA A 26 6.85 16.13 11.44
N GLU A 27 6.90 15.46 12.58
CA GLU A 27 7.67 14.24 12.75
C GLU A 27 6.91 13.09 12.08
N VAL A 28 7.52 12.47 11.05
CA VAL A 28 6.89 11.38 10.29
C VAL A 28 7.50 10.04 10.69
N ILE A 29 6.65 9.11 11.12
CA ILE A 29 6.98 7.71 11.40
C ILE A 29 6.45 6.86 10.26
N ALA A 30 7.31 6.10 9.58
CA ALA A 30 6.90 5.17 8.54
C ALA A 30 6.49 3.82 9.15
N PHE A 31 5.44 3.21 8.61
CA PHE A 31 4.99 1.87 8.98
C PHE A 31 4.77 1.03 7.71
N CYS A 32 5.42 -0.12 7.63
CA CYS A 32 5.26 -1.11 6.57
C CYS A 32 4.77 -2.43 7.18
N ALA A 33 3.74 -3.04 6.58
CA ALA A 33 3.25 -4.36 6.95
C ALA A 33 3.85 -5.42 6.02
N ASP A 34 4.45 -6.46 6.58
CA ASP A 34 4.75 -7.68 5.83
C ASP A 34 3.51 -8.58 5.79
N LEU A 35 2.93 -8.68 4.61
CA LEU A 35 1.81 -9.56 4.30
C LEU A 35 2.20 -10.60 3.25
N GLY A 36 3.50 -10.84 3.02
CA GLY A 36 4.01 -11.78 2.03
C GLY A 36 4.09 -11.24 0.60
N GLN A 37 4.25 -9.93 0.44
CA GLN A 37 4.43 -9.28 -0.87
C GLN A 37 5.73 -9.67 -1.61
N GLY A 38 6.69 -10.30 -0.91
CA GLY A 38 7.94 -10.79 -1.51
C GLY A 38 8.97 -9.70 -1.81
N GLU A 39 8.90 -8.56 -1.12
CA GLU A 39 9.83 -7.44 -1.27
C GLU A 39 10.94 -7.47 -0.20
N ASP A 40 12.07 -6.79 -0.46
CA ASP A 40 13.11 -6.55 0.56
C ASP A 40 12.65 -5.44 1.52
N LEU A 41 11.97 -5.83 2.59
CA LEU A 41 11.43 -4.91 3.58
C LEU A 41 12.53 -4.21 4.40
N ASN A 42 13.74 -4.76 4.46
CA ASN A 42 14.88 -4.07 5.06
C ASN A 42 15.32 -2.89 4.19
N ALA A 43 15.32 -3.06 2.86
CA ALA A 43 15.55 -1.95 1.93
C ALA A 43 14.44 -0.89 2.02
N VAL A 44 13.16 -1.30 2.15
CA VAL A 44 12.03 -0.38 2.36
C VAL A 44 12.22 0.44 3.64
N ARG A 45 12.58 -0.20 4.76
CA ARG A 45 12.88 0.46 6.04
C ARG A 45 14.01 1.49 5.91
N LYS A 46 15.15 1.08 5.33
CA LYS A 46 16.31 1.94 5.12
C LYS A 46 15.95 3.13 4.22
N LYS A 47 15.14 2.91 3.18
CA LYS A 47 14.66 3.96 2.29
C LYS A 47 13.80 4.98 3.05
N ALA A 48 12.85 4.54 3.86
CA ALA A 48 12.00 5.45 4.64
C ALA A 48 12.82 6.39 5.54
N LEU A 49 13.79 5.83 6.27
CA LEU A 49 14.68 6.60 7.15
C LEU A 49 15.52 7.60 6.34
N ARG A 50 16.13 7.16 5.24
CA ARG A 50 16.93 8.03 4.37
C ARG A 50 16.11 9.15 3.74
N THR A 51 14.85 8.88 3.40
CA THR A 51 13.93 9.90 2.86
C THR A 51 13.52 10.92 3.93
N GLY A 52 13.57 10.56 5.21
CA GLY A 52 13.46 11.52 6.31
C GLY A 52 12.43 11.16 7.39
N ALA A 53 11.93 9.93 7.42
CA ALA A 53 11.15 9.43 8.55
C ALA A 53 12.02 9.37 9.82
N SER A 54 11.49 9.77 10.97
CA SER A 54 12.20 9.70 12.26
C SER A 54 12.34 8.25 12.75
N LYS A 55 11.33 7.43 12.46
CA LYS A 55 11.29 5.99 12.76
C LYS A 55 10.66 5.24 11.60
N ALA A 56 11.01 3.97 11.45
CA ALA A 56 10.43 3.07 10.46
C ALA A 56 10.15 1.70 11.10
N TYR A 57 8.87 1.39 11.23
CA TYR A 57 8.32 0.11 11.67
C TYR A 57 8.13 -0.81 10.46
N VAL A 58 8.60 -2.05 10.59
CA VAL A 58 8.30 -3.15 9.67
C VAL A 58 7.77 -4.27 10.54
N GLU A 59 6.48 -4.57 10.41
CA GLU A 59 5.80 -5.55 11.26
C GLU A 59 5.49 -6.79 10.44
N ASP A 60 5.90 -7.96 10.95
CA ASP A 60 5.48 -9.24 10.39
C ASP A 60 4.03 -9.52 10.78
N LEU A 61 3.12 -9.43 9.81
CA LEU A 61 1.69 -9.64 10.00
C LEU A 61 1.17 -10.84 9.22
N LYS A 62 2.05 -11.69 8.66
CA LYS A 62 1.66 -12.81 7.79
C LYS A 62 0.73 -13.81 8.48
N GLU A 63 1.09 -14.23 9.70
CA GLU A 63 0.29 -15.20 10.46
C GLU A 63 -1.07 -14.60 10.86
N GLU A 64 -1.08 -13.38 11.40
CA GLU A 64 -2.32 -12.68 11.77
C GLU A 64 -3.22 -12.48 10.55
N PHE A 65 -2.65 -12.11 9.40
CA PHE A 65 -3.37 -11.93 8.15
C PHE A 65 -4.08 -13.21 7.72
N VAL A 66 -3.38 -14.34 7.68
CA VAL A 66 -3.99 -15.60 7.25
C VAL A 66 -5.03 -16.08 8.26
N ARG A 67 -4.67 -16.12 9.54
CA ARG A 67 -5.49 -16.68 10.62
C ARG A 67 -6.77 -15.87 10.87
N ASP A 68 -6.66 -14.54 10.95
CA ASP A 68 -7.72 -13.67 11.46
C ASP A 68 -8.49 -12.92 10.35
N TYR A 69 -8.00 -12.96 9.11
CA TYR A 69 -8.65 -12.26 7.99
C TYR A 69 -8.97 -13.21 6.83
N VAL A 70 -7.98 -13.93 6.30
CA VAL A 70 -8.17 -14.82 5.14
C VAL A 70 -9.07 -16.01 5.49
N PHE A 71 -8.77 -16.78 6.54
CA PHE A 71 -9.58 -17.95 6.89
C PHE A 71 -11.03 -17.63 7.26
N PRO A 72 -11.33 -16.56 8.04
CA PRO A 72 -12.71 -16.14 8.25
C PRO A 72 -13.43 -15.75 6.94
N MET A 73 -12.76 -15.00 6.06
CA MET A 73 -13.32 -14.60 4.76
C MET A 73 -13.65 -15.81 3.88
N LEU A 74 -12.76 -16.80 3.83
CA LEU A 74 -12.98 -18.05 3.10
C LEU A 74 -14.13 -18.88 3.69
N ARG A 75 -14.22 -18.99 5.03
CA ARG A 75 -15.35 -19.68 5.69
C ARG A 75 -16.70 -19.04 5.40
N ALA A 76 -16.71 -17.72 5.17
CA ALA A 76 -17.91 -16.99 4.77
C ALA A 76 -18.24 -17.16 3.27
N ASN A 77 -17.41 -17.88 2.50
CA ASN A 77 -17.49 -17.95 1.03
C ASN A 77 -17.60 -16.55 0.40
N ALA A 78 -16.82 -15.59 0.91
CA ALA A 78 -16.91 -14.21 0.47
C ALA A 78 -16.39 -14.06 -0.96
N VAL A 79 -17.30 -13.76 -1.89
CA VAL A 79 -17.01 -13.49 -3.30
C VAL A 79 -17.74 -12.22 -3.69
N TYR A 80 -16.99 -11.19 -4.06
CA TYR A 80 -17.55 -9.92 -4.50
C TYR A 80 -17.93 -10.00 -5.98
N GLU A 81 -19.16 -9.61 -6.29
CA GLU A 81 -19.72 -9.58 -7.65
C GLU A 81 -19.54 -10.93 -8.41
N GLY A 82 -19.52 -12.04 -7.67
CA GLY A 82 -19.44 -13.39 -8.24
C GLY A 82 -18.06 -13.82 -8.76
N ALA A 83 -17.04 -12.94 -8.77
CA ALA A 83 -15.72 -13.27 -9.33
C ALA A 83 -14.53 -12.88 -8.43
N TYR A 84 -14.65 -11.83 -7.62
CA TYR A 84 -13.50 -11.26 -6.93
C TYR A 84 -13.38 -11.75 -5.48
N LEU A 85 -12.28 -12.43 -5.15
CA LEU A 85 -12.02 -13.02 -3.83
C LEU A 85 -11.48 -12.03 -2.79
N LEU A 86 -11.70 -10.72 -2.96
CA LEU A 86 -11.43 -9.69 -1.95
C LEU A 86 -9.98 -9.59 -1.42
N GLY A 87 -9.00 -10.20 -2.09
CA GLY A 87 -7.66 -10.36 -1.51
C GLY A 87 -6.86 -9.07 -1.26
N THR A 88 -7.11 -7.98 -2.00
CA THR A 88 -6.47 -6.68 -1.71
C THR A 88 -7.26 -6.05 -0.58
N SER A 89 -8.58 -6.01 -0.76
CA SER A 89 -9.55 -5.41 0.13
C SER A 89 -9.40 -5.86 1.58
N ILE A 90 -9.27 -7.16 1.81
CA ILE A 90 -9.24 -7.77 3.15
C ILE A 90 -7.95 -7.46 3.94
N ALA A 91 -6.85 -7.11 3.26
CA ALA A 91 -5.60 -6.72 3.91
C ALA A 91 -5.68 -5.34 4.56
N ARG A 92 -6.49 -4.41 4.03
CA ARG A 92 -6.49 -2.99 4.45
C ARG A 92 -6.89 -2.81 5.91
N PRO A 93 -7.94 -3.48 6.42
CA PRO A 93 -8.29 -3.37 7.83
C PRO A 93 -7.16 -3.79 8.78
N LEU A 94 -6.38 -4.84 8.45
CA LEU A 94 -5.23 -5.26 9.25
C LEU A 94 -4.12 -4.20 9.27
N ILE A 95 -3.76 -3.66 8.09
CA ILE A 95 -2.75 -2.59 7.99
C ILE A 95 -3.23 -1.37 8.80
N ALA A 96 -4.48 -0.98 8.64
CA ALA A 96 -5.06 0.16 9.35
C ALA A 96 -5.08 -0.05 10.87
N LYS A 97 -5.46 -1.25 11.33
CA LYS A 97 -5.42 -1.64 12.75
C LYS A 97 -4.02 -1.49 13.31
N LYS A 98 -3.02 -2.08 12.67
CA LYS A 98 -1.64 -2.02 13.14
C LYS A 98 -1.09 -0.59 13.14
N GLN A 99 -1.47 0.22 12.16
CA GLN A 99 -1.09 1.62 12.10
C GLN A 99 -1.67 2.42 13.27
N ILE A 100 -2.93 2.17 13.66
CA ILE A 100 -3.54 2.81 14.83
C ILE A 100 -2.87 2.36 16.13
N GLU A 101 -2.49 1.08 16.26
CA GLU A 101 -1.71 0.60 17.40
C GLU A 101 -0.37 1.34 17.53
N ILE A 102 0.35 1.52 16.42
CA ILE A 102 1.61 2.28 16.38
C ILE A 102 1.35 3.76 16.69
N ALA A 103 0.28 4.35 16.15
CA ALA A 103 -0.09 5.74 16.45
C ALA A 103 -0.38 5.95 17.95
N LYS A 104 -1.06 4.99 18.60
CA LYS A 104 -1.28 5.01 20.06
C LYS A 104 0.04 4.88 20.82
N LYS A 105 0.90 3.92 20.44
CA LYS A 105 2.23 3.69 21.04
C LYS A 105 3.14 4.92 20.96
N GLU A 106 3.16 5.58 19.81
CA GLU A 106 4.03 6.73 19.55
C GLU A 106 3.41 8.07 19.97
N LYS A 107 2.16 8.05 20.49
CA LYS A 107 1.37 9.24 20.81
C LYS A 107 1.28 10.18 19.60
N ALA A 108 0.97 9.63 18.44
CA ALA A 108 0.84 10.37 17.19
C ALA A 108 -0.49 11.14 17.14
N ASP A 109 -0.43 12.34 16.56
CA ASP A 109 -1.57 13.24 16.37
C ASP A 109 -2.43 12.83 15.18
N ALA A 110 -1.82 12.19 14.18
CA ALA A 110 -2.50 11.78 12.95
C ALA A 110 -1.94 10.49 12.34
N VAL A 111 -2.73 9.91 11.45
CA VAL A 111 -2.32 8.84 10.53
C VAL A 111 -2.41 9.31 9.09
N SER A 112 -1.60 8.73 8.23
CA SER A 112 -1.59 9.04 6.79
C SER A 112 -1.44 7.77 5.95
N HIS A 113 -2.01 7.77 4.75
CA HIS A 113 -1.92 6.65 3.79
C HIS A 113 -1.68 7.15 2.37
N GLY A 114 -1.11 6.28 1.53
CA GLY A 114 -0.81 6.57 0.12
C GLY A 114 -1.92 6.22 -0.87
N ALA A 115 -3.11 5.80 -0.41
CA ALA A 115 -4.22 5.48 -1.30
C ALA A 115 -4.66 6.71 -2.11
N THR A 116 -5.00 6.52 -3.39
CA THR A 116 -5.43 7.59 -4.28
C THR A 116 -6.86 8.04 -3.95
N GLY A 117 -7.22 9.27 -4.34
CA GLY A 117 -8.57 9.82 -4.16
C GLY A 117 -9.66 9.17 -5.04
N LYS A 118 -9.30 8.26 -5.94
CA LYS A 118 -10.24 7.59 -6.87
C LYS A 118 -10.52 6.13 -6.51
N GLY A 119 -9.66 5.52 -5.69
CA GLY A 119 -9.75 4.09 -5.37
C GLY A 119 -10.55 3.80 -4.10
N ASN A 120 -10.87 2.51 -3.92
CA ASN A 120 -11.60 2.02 -2.76
C ASN A 120 -10.78 2.00 -1.47
N ASP A 121 -9.44 1.96 -1.58
CA ASP A 121 -8.56 1.79 -0.43
C ASP A 121 -8.60 2.94 0.56
N GLN A 122 -8.82 4.18 0.11
CA GLN A 122 -8.99 5.31 1.02
C GLN A 122 -10.15 5.08 2.00
N VAL A 123 -11.28 4.53 1.51
CA VAL A 123 -12.45 4.24 2.33
C VAL A 123 -12.15 3.11 3.30
N ARG A 124 -11.48 2.05 2.84
CA ARG A 124 -11.12 0.90 3.69
C ARG A 124 -10.20 1.29 4.84
N PHE A 125 -9.19 2.12 4.56
CA PHE A 125 -8.29 2.65 5.58
C PHE A 125 -9.03 3.56 6.55
N GLU A 126 -9.73 4.58 6.05
CA GLU A 126 -10.36 5.61 6.87
C GLU A 126 -11.49 5.08 7.74
N LEU A 127 -12.35 4.23 7.19
CA LEU A 127 -13.41 3.60 7.98
C LEU A 127 -12.82 2.79 9.13
N THR A 128 -11.73 2.07 8.89
CA THR A 128 -11.04 1.29 9.93
C THR A 128 -10.37 2.20 10.97
N TYR A 129 -9.74 3.29 10.54
CA TYR A 129 -9.15 4.28 11.47
C TYR A 129 -10.21 4.84 12.41
N TYR A 130 -11.33 5.32 11.85
CA TYR A 130 -12.40 5.92 12.64
C TYR A 130 -13.11 4.89 13.53
N ALA A 131 -13.21 3.63 13.11
CA ALA A 131 -13.73 2.57 13.97
C ALA A 131 -12.83 2.28 15.19
N LEU A 132 -11.50 2.39 15.05
CA LEU A 132 -10.53 2.03 16.10
C LEU A 132 -10.05 3.21 16.96
N LYS A 133 -10.14 4.42 16.43
CA LYS A 133 -9.79 5.68 17.08
C LYS A 133 -10.58 6.84 16.42
N PRO A 134 -11.85 7.08 16.81
CA PRO A 134 -12.74 8.05 16.14
C PRO A 134 -12.20 9.49 16.09
N ASP A 135 -11.36 9.87 17.05
CA ASP A 135 -10.74 11.19 17.19
C ASP A 135 -9.44 11.36 16.38
N ILE A 136 -8.98 10.33 15.67
CA ILE A 136 -7.72 10.42 14.91
C ILE A 136 -7.88 11.36 13.72
N LYS A 137 -6.92 12.27 13.56
CA LYS A 137 -6.79 13.03 12.32
C LYS A 137 -6.23 12.14 11.22
N VAL A 138 -6.91 12.11 10.07
CA VAL A 138 -6.41 11.45 8.86
C VAL A 138 -5.87 12.50 7.91
N ILE A 139 -4.67 12.29 7.37
CA ILE A 139 -4.08 13.11 6.31
C ILE A 139 -3.90 12.23 5.08
N ALA A 140 -4.53 12.59 3.97
CA ALA A 140 -4.44 11.84 2.72
C ALA A 140 -3.77 12.71 1.66
N PRO A 141 -2.44 12.57 1.45
CA PRO A 141 -1.69 13.46 0.56
C PRO A 141 -2.31 13.58 -0.83
N TRP A 142 -2.79 12.48 -1.42
CA TRP A 142 -3.43 12.47 -2.74
C TRP A 142 -4.68 13.37 -2.86
N ARG A 143 -5.30 13.77 -1.75
CA ARG A 143 -6.44 14.70 -1.73
C ARG A 143 -6.06 16.13 -1.37
N GLU A 144 -4.85 16.36 -0.86
CA GLU A 144 -4.44 17.65 -0.28
C GLU A 144 -3.28 18.30 -1.04
N TRP A 145 -2.35 17.49 -1.58
CA TRP A 145 -1.19 18.01 -2.27
C TRP A 145 -1.53 18.53 -3.69
N PRO A 146 -0.67 19.37 -4.30
CA PRO A 146 -0.91 19.90 -5.65
C PRO A 146 -0.46 18.95 -6.78
N PHE A 147 0.04 17.75 -6.46
CA PHE A 147 0.59 16.83 -7.47
C PHE A 147 -0.53 16.12 -8.25
N ASN A 148 -0.62 16.42 -9.54
CA ASN A 148 -1.68 15.92 -10.42
C ASN A 148 -1.26 14.76 -11.33
N SER A 149 0.01 14.35 -11.27
CA SER A 149 0.57 13.32 -12.15
C SER A 149 1.78 12.65 -11.54
N ARG A 150 2.05 11.41 -11.96
CA ARG A 150 3.31 10.71 -11.61
C ARG A 150 4.54 11.54 -12.00
N GLN A 151 4.50 12.25 -13.12
CA GLN A 151 5.59 13.12 -13.56
C GLN A 151 5.83 14.28 -12.57
N SER A 152 4.77 14.86 -12.02
CA SER A 152 4.89 15.89 -10.98
C SER A 152 5.54 15.34 -9.70
N LEU A 153 5.21 14.10 -9.31
CA LEU A 153 5.85 13.41 -8.19
C LEU A 153 7.33 13.13 -8.45
N ILE A 154 7.70 12.69 -9.66
CA ILE A 154 9.11 12.48 -10.04
C ILE A 154 9.89 13.79 -9.97
N LYS A 155 9.33 14.90 -10.48
CA LYS A 155 9.95 16.22 -10.39
C LYS A 155 10.16 16.65 -8.94
N TYR A 156 9.16 16.47 -8.08
CA TYR A 156 9.30 16.76 -6.65
C TYR A 156 10.34 15.87 -5.98
N ALA A 157 10.31 14.56 -6.24
CA ALA A 157 11.29 13.61 -5.72
C ALA A 157 12.72 13.98 -6.12
N SER A 158 12.94 14.39 -7.37
CA SER A 158 14.25 14.86 -7.84
C SER A 158 14.71 16.14 -7.11
N LYS A 159 13.82 17.13 -6.92
CA LYS A 159 14.14 18.36 -6.17
C LYS A 159 14.50 18.06 -4.71
N GLN A 160 13.86 17.05 -4.13
CA GLN A 160 14.01 16.67 -2.73
C GLN A 160 15.08 15.59 -2.50
N ASN A 161 15.87 15.26 -3.52
CA ASN A 161 16.89 14.19 -3.49
C ASN A 161 16.34 12.85 -2.98
N ILE A 162 15.08 12.55 -3.29
CA ILE A 162 14.47 11.25 -2.99
C ILE A 162 14.90 10.28 -4.10
N PRO A 163 15.56 9.16 -3.75
CA PRO A 163 15.97 8.18 -4.74
C PRO A 163 14.73 7.51 -5.36
N VAL A 164 14.47 7.86 -6.63
CA VAL A 164 13.43 7.23 -7.45
C VAL A 164 14.06 6.02 -8.15
N PRO A 165 13.43 4.83 -8.09
CA PRO A 165 13.91 3.70 -8.89
C PRO A 165 13.91 4.08 -10.38
N VAL A 166 15.05 3.88 -11.05
CA VAL A 166 15.24 4.20 -12.48
C VAL A 166 14.62 3.13 -13.40
N THR A 167 13.81 2.23 -12.85
CA THR A 167 13.25 1.11 -13.62
C THR A 167 12.22 1.61 -14.64
N LYS A 168 12.26 1.01 -15.84
CA LYS A 168 11.16 1.08 -16.81
C LYS A 168 9.86 0.82 -16.05
N ALA A 169 8.87 1.69 -16.27
CA ALA A 169 7.57 1.57 -15.63
C ALA A 169 7.08 0.13 -15.77
N LYS A 170 6.74 -0.52 -14.65
CA LYS A 170 5.83 -1.66 -14.73
C LYS A 170 4.54 -1.09 -15.33
N PRO A 171 4.03 -1.65 -16.44
CA PRO A 171 2.86 -1.10 -17.12
C PRO A 171 1.58 -1.16 -16.26
N TYR A 172 1.61 -1.94 -15.18
CA TYR A 172 0.49 -2.18 -14.27
C TYR A 172 0.79 -1.68 -12.86
N SER A 173 -0.25 -1.20 -12.19
CA SER A 173 -0.30 -1.13 -10.74
C SER A 173 -0.51 -2.54 -10.20
N THR A 174 0.32 -2.95 -9.23
CA THR A 174 0.29 -4.30 -8.69
C THR A 174 0.24 -4.26 -7.17
N ASP A 175 -0.61 -5.11 -6.60
CA ASP A 175 -0.66 -5.31 -5.16
C ASP A 175 -0.66 -6.79 -4.84
N ARG A 176 0.26 -7.22 -3.98
CA ARG A 176 0.54 -8.61 -3.68
C ARG A 176 0.57 -8.83 -2.19
N ASN A 177 0.00 -9.95 -1.75
CA ASN A 177 0.18 -10.51 -0.42
C ASN A 177 0.21 -12.04 -0.51
N LEU A 178 0.21 -12.75 0.62
CA LEU A 178 0.22 -14.21 0.67
C LEU A 178 -0.99 -14.84 -0.03
N PHE A 179 -2.14 -14.18 0.01
CA PHE A 179 -3.39 -14.73 -0.50
C PHE A 179 -3.57 -14.47 -2.00
N HIS A 180 -3.11 -13.32 -2.50
CA HIS A 180 -3.38 -12.96 -3.89
C HIS A 180 -2.36 -11.98 -4.51
N ILE A 181 -2.51 -11.75 -5.81
CA ILE A 181 -1.96 -10.59 -6.50
C ILE A 181 -3.04 -9.96 -7.37
N SER A 182 -3.09 -8.63 -7.39
CA SER A 182 -3.94 -7.82 -8.25
C SER A 182 -3.10 -7.07 -9.26
N TYR A 183 -3.64 -6.89 -10.47
CA TYR A 183 -3.07 -6.08 -11.54
C TYR A 183 -4.16 -5.14 -12.07
N GLU A 184 -3.83 -3.86 -12.25
CA GLU A 184 -4.76 -2.86 -12.78
C GLU A 184 -4.01 -1.78 -13.58
N GLY A 185 -4.76 -0.97 -14.32
CA GLY A 185 -4.22 0.15 -15.10
C GLY A 185 -3.57 -0.27 -16.42
N GLY A 186 -3.13 0.73 -17.18
CA GLY A 186 -2.49 0.53 -18.47
C GLY A 186 -3.47 -0.07 -19.49
N ILE A 187 -3.03 -1.09 -20.24
CA ILE A 187 -3.86 -1.77 -21.25
C ILE A 187 -5.08 -2.49 -20.65
N LEU A 188 -5.06 -2.80 -19.35
CA LEU A 188 -6.15 -3.51 -18.66
C LEU A 188 -7.41 -2.66 -18.48
N GLU A 189 -7.32 -1.35 -18.69
CA GLU A 189 -8.47 -0.44 -18.69
C GLU A 189 -9.32 -0.56 -19.97
N ASP A 190 -8.78 -1.20 -21.02
CA ASP A 190 -9.55 -1.54 -22.22
C ASP A 190 -10.09 -2.97 -22.09
N PRO A 191 -11.39 -3.18 -21.79
CA PRO A 191 -11.97 -4.50 -21.63
C PRO A 191 -12.01 -5.31 -22.94
N TRP A 192 -11.71 -4.68 -24.09
CA TRP A 192 -11.58 -5.36 -25.38
C TRP A 192 -10.16 -5.88 -25.65
N ALA A 193 -9.19 -5.48 -24.82
CA ALA A 193 -7.81 -5.94 -24.91
C ALA A 193 -7.55 -7.15 -24.01
N GLU A 194 -6.89 -8.17 -24.56
CA GLU A 194 -6.44 -9.32 -23.76
C GLU A 194 -5.29 -8.92 -22.81
N PRO A 195 -5.29 -9.37 -21.54
CA PRO A 195 -4.16 -9.15 -20.64
C PRO A 195 -2.85 -9.73 -21.20
N PRO A 196 -1.74 -8.96 -21.21
CA PRO A 196 -0.47 -9.47 -21.70
C PRO A 196 0.04 -10.67 -20.91
N LYS A 197 0.57 -11.68 -21.61
CA LYS A 197 0.95 -12.98 -21.02
C LYS A 197 2.05 -12.87 -19.97
N ASP A 198 2.91 -11.85 -20.05
CA ASP A 198 4.00 -11.59 -19.12
C ASP A 198 3.55 -10.84 -17.85
N MET A 199 2.27 -10.49 -17.74
CA MET A 199 1.69 -9.86 -16.55
C MET A 199 1.65 -10.81 -15.36
N PHE A 200 1.29 -12.07 -15.58
CA PHE A 200 1.03 -13.03 -14.51
C PHE A 200 2.33 -13.54 -13.88
N THR A 201 2.52 -13.30 -12.58
CA THR A 201 3.77 -13.63 -11.87
C THR A 201 3.64 -14.78 -10.87
N MET A 202 2.43 -15.28 -10.61
CA MET A 202 2.19 -16.33 -9.62
C MET A 202 1.56 -17.61 -10.20
N ILE A 203 1.31 -17.64 -11.51
CA ILE A 203 0.72 -18.78 -12.18
C ILE A 203 1.52 -19.15 -13.43
N VAL A 204 1.45 -20.43 -13.80
CA VAL A 204 1.89 -20.91 -15.10
C VAL A 204 0.66 -20.95 -16.01
N PRO A 205 0.72 -20.38 -17.23
CA PRO A 205 -0.38 -20.50 -18.18
C PRO A 205 -0.75 -21.97 -18.40
N PRO A 206 -2.04 -22.30 -18.55
CA PRO A 206 -2.48 -23.69 -18.70
C PRO A 206 -1.75 -24.45 -19.82
N GLU A 207 -1.40 -23.79 -20.92
CA GLU A 207 -0.70 -24.39 -22.06
C GLU A 207 0.76 -24.77 -21.75
N LYS A 208 1.31 -24.25 -20.65
CA LYS A 208 2.66 -24.54 -20.16
C LYS A 208 2.65 -25.36 -18.85
N ALA A 209 1.47 -25.72 -18.36
CA ALA A 209 1.35 -26.50 -17.14
C ALA A 209 1.89 -27.94 -17.36
N PRO A 210 2.47 -28.57 -16.33
CA PRO A 210 2.88 -29.97 -16.42
C PRO A 210 1.71 -30.90 -16.75
N ASN A 211 1.95 -31.92 -17.58
CA ASN A 211 0.94 -32.95 -17.90
C ASN A 211 0.60 -33.87 -16.71
N LYS A 212 1.34 -33.77 -15.60
CA LYS A 212 1.14 -34.53 -14.36
C LYS A 212 1.45 -33.63 -13.16
N VAL A 213 0.64 -33.75 -12.11
CA VAL A 213 0.82 -33.05 -10.82
C VAL A 213 1.93 -33.70 -10.01
#